data_AF-A0A969F5D5-F1
#
_entry.id   AF-A0A969F5D5-F1
#
_cell.length_a   1.000
_cell.length_b   1.000
_cell.length_c   1.000
_cell.angle_alpha   90.00
_cell.angle_beta   90.00
_cell.angle_gamma   90.00
#
_symmetry.space_group_name_H-M   'P 1'
#
loop_
_entity.id
_entity.type
_entity.pdbx_description
1 polymer ?
#
loop_
_entity_poly.entity_id
_entity_poly.type
_entity_poly.pdbx_seq_one_letter_code
_entity_poly.pdbx_strand_id
1 'polypeptide(L)'
;MKQIYRLLPILAFLVALGLLAACGGDEPADEPTATVAATEAVVEVPTNTAVPPTDTPIPPTNTPAPTNTPEPTATPDMVASFEELTNEDMGVTISHPAGWVMEVADDGSLRLATDEKILGNTEEIIQEGMIVQMMNLPLDILAFMVTEGDPTDPVNVLNVFSTLFTEMSGSDEAITFTARDEAAPTTIAGVDAATAVYDVVANG
;
A
#
# COMPACT_ATOMS: atom_id res chain seq x y z
N MET A 1 21.11 7.06 42.21
CA MET A 1 21.37 8.14 41.22
C MET A 1 22.83 8.28 40.77
N LYS A 2 23.87 7.92 41.54
CA LYS A 2 25.29 8.06 41.10
C LYS A 2 25.81 7.00 40.10
N GLN A 3 25.08 5.92 39.85
CA GLN A 3 25.54 4.84 38.95
C GLN A 3 25.24 5.10 37.46
N ILE A 4 24.21 5.88 37.13
CA ILE A 4 23.84 6.19 35.73
C ILE A 4 24.93 7.01 35.03
N TYR A 5 25.60 7.92 35.76
CA TYR A 5 26.70 8.73 35.21
C TYR A 5 27.97 7.95 34.89
N ARG A 6 28.15 6.73 35.43
CA ARG A 6 29.29 5.87 35.09
C ARG A 6 29.08 5.03 33.84
N LEU A 7 27.82 4.78 33.45
CA LEU A 7 27.48 3.98 32.28
C LEU A 7 27.44 4.81 30.99
N LEU A 8 27.12 6.11 31.09
CA LEU A 8 27.07 7.03 29.95
C LEU A 8 28.36 7.06 29.08
N PRO A 9 29.59 7.14 29.62
CA PRO A 9 30.79 7.15 28.79
C PRO A 9 31.06 5.80 28.11
N ILE A 10 30.64 4.69 28.72
CA ILE A 10 30.83 3.34 28.17
C ILE A 10 29.87 3.13 26.99
N LEU A 11 28.62 3.59 27.12
CA LEU A 11 27.64 3.54 26.03
C LEU A 11 28.07 4.40 24.84
N ALA A 12 28.56 5.62 25.09
CA ALA A 12 29.07 6.50 24.03
C ALA A 12 30.26 5.89 23.28
N PHE A 13 31.15 5.21 24.00
CA PHE A 13 32.30 4.52 23.39
C PHE A 13 31.87 3.31 22.54
N LEU A 14 30.86 2.54 22.99
CA LEU A 14 30.33 1.40 22.23
C LEU A 14 29.61 1.83 20.95
N VAL A 15 28.84 2.92 21.00
CA VAL A 15 28.17 3.49 19.81
C VAL A 15 29.22 4.00 18.81
N ALA A 16 30.28 4.66 19.28
CA ALA A 16 31.37 5.10 18.42
C ALA A 16 32.10 3.92 17.75
N LEU A 17 32.30 2.80 18.45
CA LEU A 17 32.93 1.61 17.86
C LEU A 17 32.07 0.95 16.77
N GLY A 18 30.74 0.95 16.93
CA GLY A 18 29.81 0.40 15.95
C GLY A 18 29.83 1.16 14.62
N LEU A 19 29.97 2.49 14.66
CA LEU A 19 29.98 3.33 13.45
C LEU A 19 31.23 3.12 12.59
N LEU A 20 32.37 2.72 13.16
CA LEU A 20 33.59 2.44 12.37
C LEU A 20 33.53 1.10 11.61
N ALA A 21 32.65 0.18 12.00
CA ALA A 21 32.51 -1.13 11.34
C ALA A 21 31.61 -1.10 10.09
N ALA A 22 30.90 0.02 9.84
CA ALA A 22 29.91 0.12 8.78
C ALA A 22 30.43 0.72 7.46
N CYS A 23 31.72 1.07 7.36
CA CYS A 23 32.31 1.69 6.18
C CYS A 23 33.38 0.78 5.53
N GLY A 24 32.98 -0.44 5.14
CA GLY A 24 33.85 -1.37 4.43
C GLY A 24 33.03 -2.39 3.65
N GLY A 25 32.51 -1.98 2.49
CA GLY A 25 31.80 -2.86 1.55
C GLY A 25 32.27 -2.58 0.13
N ASP A 26 33.04 -3.52 -0.39
CA ASP A 26 33.65 -3.56 -1.72
C ASP A 26 32.66 -3.37 -2.88
N GLU A 27 33.18 -2.73 -3.93
CA GLU A 27 32.56 -2.47 -5.22
C GLU A 27 32.62 -3.72 -6.11
N PRO A 28 31.49 -4.27 -6.60
CA PRO A 28 31.53 -5.27 -7.65
C PRO A 28 31.64 -4.62 -9.03
N ALA A 29 32.70 -5.03 -9.73
CA ALA A 29 33.09 -4.65 -11.07
C ALA A 29 31.99 -4.87 -12.12
N ASP A 30 31.95 -3.94 -13.09
CA ASP A 30 31.19 -4.06 -14.34
C ASP A 30 31.51 -5.38 -15.06
N GLU A 31 30.49 -6.23 -15.22
CA GLU A 31 30.56 -7.36 -16.15
C GLU A 31 30.34 -6.90 -17.60
N PRO A 32 31.10 -7.42 -18.57
CA PRO A 32 30.94 -7.06 -19.98
C PRO A 32 29.64 -7.62 -20.56
N THR A 33 28.79 -6.74 -21.08
CA THR A 33 27.58 -7.09 -21.83
C THR A 33 27.97 -7.86 -23.10
N ALA A 34 27.51 -9.11 -23.21
CA ALA A 34 27.70 -9.95 -24.38
C ALA A 34 26.79 -9.50 -25.54
N THR A 35 27.40 -9.12 -26.66
CA THR A 35 26.77 -8.90 -27.96
C THR A 35 26.17 -10.20 -28.48
N VAL A 36 24.84 -10.26 -28.59
CA VAL A 36 24.13 -11.40 -29.20
C VAL A 36 24.21 -11.27 -30.73
N ALA A 37 24.78 -12.29 -31.37
CA ALA A 37 24.87 -12.42 -32.81
C ALA A 37 23.48 -12.68 -33.43
N ALA A 38 23.18 -11.98 -34.53
CA ALA A 38 21.97 -12.16 -35.31
C ALA A 38 21.88 -13.60 -35.86
N THR A 39 20.80 -14.30 -35.49
CA THR A 39 20.42 -15.57 -36.12
C THR A 39 19.74 -15.27 -37.46
N GLU A 40 20.31 -15.82 -38.53
CA GLU A 40 19.75 -15.76 -39.88
C GLU A 40 18.40 -16.51 -39.93
N ALA A 41 17.38 -15.86 -40.48
CA ALA A 41 16.07 -16.43 -40.70
C ALA A 41 16.13 -17.48 -41.83
N VAL A 42 15.83 -18.73 -41.49
CA VAL A 42 15.57 -19.79 -42.47
C VAL A 42 14.20 -19.52 -43.10
N VAL A 43 14.20 -19.21 -44.39
CA VAL A 43 12.98 -19.08 -45.21
C VAL A 43 12.52 -20.48 -45.60
N GLU A 44 11.51 -21.01 -44.89
CA GLU A 44 10.80 -22.20 -45.35
C GLU A 44 9.82 -21.82 -46.47
N VAL A 45 9.96 -22.48 -47.62
CA VAL A 45 9.09 -22.30 -48.78
C VAL A 45 7.84 -23.17 -48.58
N PRO A 46 6.62 -22.61 -48.54
CA PRO A 46 5.42 -23.40 -48.33
C PRO A 46 5.19 -24.36 -49.50
N THR A 47 5.12 -25.66 -49.21
CA THR A 47 4.71 -26.67 -50.20
C THR A 47 3.18 -26.68 -50.27
N ASN A 48 2.62 -26.18 -51.37
CA ASN A 48 1.18 -26.21 -51.62
C ASN A 48 0.72 -27.65 -51.88
N THR A 49 0.31 -28.37 -50.84
CA THR A 49 -0.49 -29.60 -50.99
C THR A 49 -1.95 -29.20 -51.12
N ALA A 50 -2.49 -29.30 -52.34
CA ALA A 50 -3.90 -29.07 -52.62
C ALA A 50 -4.75 -30.16 -51.93
N VAL A 51 -5.49 -29.78 -50.89
CA VAL A 51 -6.52 -30.62 -50.27
C VAL A 51 -7.82 -30.38 -51.05
N PRO A 52 -8.51 -31.43 -51.54
CA PRO A 52 -9.79 -31.27 -52.23
C PRO A 52 -10.86 -30.75 -51.26
N PRO A 53 -11.73 -29.81 -51.69
CA PRO A 53 -12.82 -29.34 -50.85
C PRO A 53 -13.79 -30.49 -50.60
N THR A 54 -14.00 -30.84 -49.33
CA THR A 54 -15.10 -31.71 -48.92
C THR A 54 -16.30 -30.83 -48.64
N ASP A 55 -17.11 -30.58 -49.68
CA ASP A 55 -18.39 -29.87 -49.59
C ASP A 55 -19.42 -30.75 -48.86
N THR A 56 -19.32 -30.83 -47.53
CA THR A 56 -20.43 -31.29 -46.70
C THR A 56 -21.09 -30.06 -46.08
N PRO A 57 -22.30 -29.66 -46.51
CA PRO A 57 -23.01 -28.56 -45.89
C PRO A 57 -23.36 -28.96 -44.45
N ILE A 58 -22.75 -28.27 -43.48
CA ILE A 58 -23.08 -28.42 -42.08
C ILE A 58 -24.45 -27.75 -41.88
N PRO A 59 -25.45 -28.43 -41.29
CA PRO A 59 -26.74 -27.82 -41.02
C PRO A 59 -26.57 -26.60 -40.09
N PRO A 60 -27.36 -25.54 -40.24
CA PRO A 60 -27.28 -24.39 -39.36
C PRO A 60 -27.58 -24.81 -37.92
N THR A 61 -26.59 -24.71 -37.05
CA THR A 61 -26.76 -24.90 -35.62
C THR A 61 -27.65 -23.77 -35.09
N ASN A 62 -28.77 -24.11 -34.44
CA ASN A 62 -29.62 -23.13 -33.78
C ASN A 62 -28.78 -22.34 -32.77
N THR A 63 -28.60 -21.06 -33.04
CA THR A 63 -27.96 -20.14 -32.09
C THR A 63 -28.92 -19.96 -30.91
N PRO A 64 -28.52 -20.29 -29.68
CA PRO A 64 -29.38 -20.07 -28.52
C PRO A 64 -29.74 -18.60 -28.41
N ALA A 65 -31.02 -18.33 -28.12
CA ALA A 65 -31.50 -16.97 -27.90
C ALA A 65 -30.77 -16.35 -26.69
N PRO A 66 -30.53 -15.02 -26.69
CA PRO A 66 -29.91 -14.35 -25.56
C PRO A 66 -30.78 -14.54 -24.32
N THR A 67 -30.21 -15.16 -23.28
CA THR A 67 -30.84 -15.27 -21.97
C THR A 67 -30.91 -13.87 -21.36
N ASN A 68 -32.06 -13.50 -20.78
CA ASN A 68 -32.19 -12.24 -20.05
C ASN A 68 -31.14 -12.19 -18.95
N THR A 69 -30.22 -11.23 -19.05
CA THR A 69 -29.30 -10.89 -17.97
C THR A 69 -30.15 -10.45 -16.77
N PRO A 70 -29.96 -11.04 -15.57
CA PRO A 70 -30.66 -10.58 -14.38
C PRO A 70 -30.36 -9.10 -14.16
N GLU A 71 -31.39 -8.34 -13.82
CA GLU A 71 -31.24 -6.94 -13.44
C GLU A 71 -30.34 -6.85 -12.20
N PRO A 72 -29.37 -5.92 -12.14
CA PRO A 72 -28.52 -5.76 -10.98
C PRO A 72 -29.40 -5.54 -9.75
N THR A 73 -29.29 -6.44 -8.78
CA THR A 73 -29.93 -6.27 -7.48
C THR A 73 -29.31 -5.03 -6.85
N ALA A 74 -30.15 -4.04 -6.50
CA ALA A 74 -29.68 -2.83 -5.84
C ALA A 74 -28.90 -3.23 -4.58
N THR A 75 -27.61 -2.88 -4.56
CA THR A 75 -26.79 -2.97 -3.36
C THR A 75 -27.47 -2.12 -2.28
N PRO A 76 -27.74 -2.64 -1.08
CA PRO A 76 -28.32 -1.84 -0.02
C PRO A 76 -27.45 -0.61 0.22
N ASP A 77 -28.07 0.57 0.24
CA ASP A 77 -27.46 1.81 0.72
C ASP A 77 -27.16 1.62 2.22
N MET A 78 -26.01 1.03 2.53
CA MET A 78 -25.41 1.17 3.84
C MET A 78 -24.95 2.61 3.94
N VAL A 79 -25.84 3.48 4.43
CA VAL A 79 -25.44 4.77 4.95
C VAL A 79 -24.61 4.47 6.20
N ALA A 80 -23.33 4.18 6.00
CA ALA A 80 -22.38 4.05 7.09
C ALA A 80 -22.44 5.38 7.84
N SER A 81 -22.87 5.34 9.09
CA SER A 81 -22.66 6.48 9.99
C SER A 81 -21.16 6.52 10.27
N PHE A 82 -20.59 7.72 10.32
CA PHE A 82 -19.19 7.92 10.65
C PHE A 82 -19.08 8.57 12.02
N GLU A 83 -18.07 8.15 12.77
CA GLU A 83 -17.66 8.74 14.04
C GLU A 83 -16.32 9.44 13.82
N GLU A 84 -16.14 10.59 14.47
CA GLU A 84 -14.88 11.34 14.44
C GLU A 84 -14.09 11.06 15.72
N LEU A 85 -12.81 10.79 15.54
CA LEU A 85 -11.84 10.69 16.61
C LEU A 85 -10.79 11.76 16.42
N THR A 86 -10.60 12.59 17.45
CA THR A 86 -9.48 13.52 17.54
C THR A 86 -8.48 12.99 18.57
N ASN A 87 -7.23 12.77 18.14
CA ASN A 87 -6.09 12.54 19.01
C ASN A 87 -5.29 13.85 19.09
N GLU A 88 -5.42 14.55 20.22
CA GLU A 88 -4.74 15.84 20.45
C GLU A 88 -3.22 15.71 20.53
N ASP A 89 -2.71 14.60 21.09
CA ASP A 89 -1.26 14.35 21.23
C ASP A 89 -0.58 14.16 19.87
N MET A 90 -1.29 13.53 18.93
CA MET A 90 -0.83 13.34 17.55
C MET A 90 -1.24 14.49 16.61
N GLY A 91 -2.16 15.36 17.04
CA GLY A 91 -2.75 16.41 16.19
C GLY A 91 -3.56 15.87 15.01
N VAL A 92 -4.09 14.64 15.12
CA VAL A 92 -4.79 13.95 14.03
C VAL A 92 -6.28 13.84 14.35
N THR A 93 -7.12 14.10 13.35
CA THR A 93 -8.57 13.80 13.40
C THR A 93 -8.93 12.82 12.29
N ILE A 94 -9.68 11.77 12.63
CA ILE A 94 -9.99 10.65 11.74
C ILE A 94 -11.49 10.40 11.81
N SER A 95 -12.14 10.37 10.65
CA SER A 95 -13.51 9.87 10.54
C SER A 95 -13.48 8.40 10.15
N HIS A 96 -14.13 7.54 10.93
CA HIS A 96 -14.21 6.10 10.67
C HIS A 96 -15.66 5.62 10.75
N PRO A 97 -16.01 4.45 10.18
CA PRO A 97 -17.37 3.92 10.29
C PRO A 97 -17.74 3.67 11.76
N ALA A 98 -18.98 3.98 12.11
CA ALA A 98 -19.50 3.78 13.46
C ALA A 98 -19.47 2.30 13.84
N GLY A 99 -19.12 2.03 15.10
CA GLY A 99 -19.02 0.67 15.64
C GLY A 99 -17.68 -0.02 15.39
N TRP A 100 -16.75 0.63 14.68
CA TRP A 100 -15.35 0.20 14.67
C TRP A 100 -14.70 0.44 16.04
N VAL A 101 -13.85 -0.48 16.45
CA VAL A 101 -13.09 -0.41 17.69
C VAL A 101 -11.70 0.15 17.40
N MET A 102 -11.17 0.94 18.33
CA MET A 102 -9.84 1.52 18.18
C MET A 102 -8.98 1.30 19.42
N GLU A 103 -7.67 1.17 19.17
CA GLU A 103 -6.65 1.04 20.21
C GLU A 103 -5.42 1.86 19.82
N VAL A 104 -4.89 2.63 20.77
CA VAL A 104 -3.53 3.18 20.67
C VAL A 104 -2.61 2.15 21.30
N ALA A 105 -1.79 1.49 20.48
CA ALA A 105 -0.86 0.49 20.95
C ALA A 105 0.33 1.14 21.70
N ASP A 106 1.04 0.33 22.49
CA ASP A 106 2.19 0.79 23.30
C ASP A 106 3.34 1.36 22.45
N ASP A 107 3.40 1.02 21.15
CA ASP A 107 4.36 1.57 20.19
C ASP A 107 3.94 2.94 19.62
N GLY A 108 2.82 3.49 20.08
CA GLY A 108 2.25 4.76 19.62
C GLY A 108 1.51 4.66 18.30
N SER A 109 1.31 3.45 17.74
CA SER A 109 0.48 3.26 16.56
C SER A 109 -1.01 3.31 16.92
N LEU A 110 -1.82 3.91 16.05
CA LEU A 110 -3.28 3.87 16.17
C LEU A 110 -3.80 2.72 15.30
N ARG A 111 -4.57 1.81 15.90
CA ARG A 111 -5.22 0.67 15.23
C ARG A 111 -6.72 0.88 15.23
N LEU A 112 -7.35 0.70 14.07
CA LEU A 112 -8.80 0.65 13.92
C LEU A 112 -9.20 -0.72 13.39
N ALA A 113 -10.23 -1.33 13.97
CA ALA A 113 -10.73 -2.64 13.56
C ALA A 113 -12.25 -2.70 13.58
N THR A 114 -12.82 -3.62 12.80
CA THR A 114 -14.27 -3.90 12.81
C THR A 114 -14.76 -4.58 14.09
N ASP A 115 -13.87 -5.21 14.88
CA ASP A 115 -14.20 -5.89 16.15
C ASP A 115 -12.96 -5.85 17.08
N GLU A 116 -13.19 -5.75 18.40
CA GLU A 116 -12.15 -5.73 19.44
C GLU A 116 -11.28 -7.00 19.44
N LYS A 117 -11.86 -8.16 19.08
CA LYS A 117 -11.15 -9.45 19.01
C LYS A 117 -10.04 -9.47 17.97
N ILE A 118 -10.11 -8.57 17.00
CA ILE A 118 -9.11 -8.43 15.95
C ILE A 118 -7.90 -7.67 16.49
N LEU A 119 -8.11 -6.65 17.33
CA LEU A 119 -7.04 -5.81 17.88
C LEU A 119 -6.07 -6.59 18.78
N GLY A 120 -6.61 -7.49 19.62
CA GLY A 120 -5.83 -8.27 20.58
C GLY A 120 -5.16 -9.53 20.02
N ASN A 121 -5.37 -9.87 18.74
CA ASN A 121 -4.86 -11.10 18.17
C ASN A 121 -3.65 -10.85 17.26
N THR A 122 -2.46 -11.01 17.81
CA THR A 122 -1.20 -11.01 17.05
C THR A 122 -0.92 -12.32 16.32
N GLU A 123 -1.74 -13.35 16.53
CA GLU A 123 -1.59 -14.62 15.80
C GLU A 123 -2.29 -14.54 14.45
N GLU A 124 -1.61 -15.07 13.43
CA GLU A 124 -1.88 -15.07 11.98
C GLU A 124 -3.17 -15.80 11.56
N ILE A 125 -4.20 -15.80 12.40
CA ILE A 125 -5.52 -16.26 12.03
C ILE A 125 -6.19 -15.10 11.32
N ILE A 126 -6.31 -15.21 9.99
CA ILE A 126 -7.09 -14.33 9.13
C ILE A 126 -8.50 -14.22 9.72
N GLN A 127 -8.74 -13.19 10.53
CA GLN A 127 -10.07 -12.86 11.02
C GLN A 127 -10.74 -12.03 9.93
N GLU A 128 -11.99 -12.38 9.62
CA GLU A 128 -12.85 -11.56 8.78
C GLU A 128 -12.93 -10.15 9.39
N GLY A 129 -12.32 -9.17 8.74
CA GLY A 129 -12.28 -7.79 9.20
C GLY A 129 -11.10 -7.01 8.63
N MET A 130 -11.16 -5.68 8.75
CA MET A 130 -10.12 -4.79 8.28
C MET A 130 -9.44 -4.15 9.49
N ILE A 131 -8.11 -4.18 9.52
CA ILE A 131 -7.29 -3.41 10.46
C ILE A 131 -6.63 -2.27 9.69
N VAL A 132 -6.83 -1.04 10.15
CA VAL A 132 -6.06 0.12 9.68
C VAL A 132 -5.09 0.50 10.78
N GLN A 133 -3.79 0.43 10.50
CA GLN A 133 -2.74 0.84 11.44
C GLN A 133 -2.04 2.09 10.92
N MET A 134 -2.03 3.15 11.72
CA MET A 134 -1.26 4.37 11.44
C MET A 134 -0.03 4.41 12.31
N MET A 135 1.12 4.59 11.67
CA MET A 135 2.42 4.68 12.31
C MET A 135 2.84 6.13 12.41
N ASN A 136 3.40 6.52 13.56
CA ASN A 136 4.06 7.80 13.71
C ASN A 136 5.51 7.67 13.22
N LEU A 137 5.86 8.39 12.15
CA LEU A 137 7.23 8.42 11.65
C LEU A 137 7.98 9.64 12.19
N PRO A 138 9.17 9.46 12.78
CA PRO A 138 10.08 10.54 13.12
C PRO A 138 10.38 11.45 11.91
N LEU A 139 10.49 12.77 12.14
CA LEU A 139 10.72 13.76 11.08
C LEU A 139 12.01 13.51 10.27
N ASP A 140 13.04 12.95 10.88
CA ASP A 140 14.28 12.58 10.21
C ASP A 140 14.09 11.42 9.21
N ILE A 141 13.22 10.46 9.54
CA ILE A 141 12.82 9.39 8.60
C ILE A 141 11.94 9.97 7.50
N LEU A 142 10.98 10.83 7.85
CA LEU A 142 10.14 11.51 6.86
C LEU A 142 10.96 12.33 5.87
N ALA A 143 11.93 13.10 6.35
CA ALA A 143 12.83 13.88 5.51
C ALA A 143 13.68 13.01 4.56
N PHE A 144 13.89 11.74 4.90
CA PHE A 144 14.55 10.78 4.01
C PHE A 144 13.59 10.20 2.94
N MET A 145 12.30 10.04 3.28
CA MET A 145 11.28 9.52 2.37
C MET A 145 10.74 10.58 1.39
N VAL A 146 10.69 11.84 1.82
CA VAL A 146 10.30 12.98 0.98
C VAL A 146 11.49 13.33 0.07
N THR A 147 11.52 12.72 -1.12
CA THR A 147 12.59 12.97 -2.10
C THR A 147 12.49 14.35 -2.75
N GLU A 148 11.28 14.93 -2.80
CA GLU A 148 11.00 16.25 -3.34
C GLU A 148 10.03 17.03 -2.43
N GLY A 149 10.28 18.32 -2.22
CA GLY A 149 9.42 19.24 -1.46
C GLY A 149 9.84 19.47 -0.01
N ASP A 150 9.01 20.22 0.73
CA ASP A 150 9.24 20.58 2.13
C ASP A 150 8.66 19.48 3.05
N PRO A 151 9.47 18.81 3.91
CA PRO A 151 8.97 17.79 4.83
C PRO A 151 8.19 18.39 6.02
N THR A 152 8.13 19.72 6.13
CA THR A 152 7.29 20.43 7.11
C THR A 152 5.94 20.86 6.53
N ASP A 153 5.75 20.78 5.21
CA ASP A 153 4.46 21.01 4.56
C ASP A 153 3.56 19.77 4.72
N PRO A 154 2.44 19.85 5.45
CA PRO A 154 1.57 18.71 5.67
C PRO A 154 0.97 18.14 4.39
N VAL A 155 0.79 18.96 3.34
CA VAL A 155 0.30 18.48 2.03
C VAL A 155 1.33 17.58 1.37
N ASN A 156 2.59 18.03 1.37
CA ASN A 156 3.68 17.28 0.79
C ASN A 156 3.91 15.95 1.51
N VAL A 157 3.89 15.98 2.85
CA VAL A 157 3.99 14.77 3.67
C VAL A 157 2.85 13.79 3.36
N LEU A 158 1.59 14.27 3.32
CA LEU A 158 0.44 13.41 3.06
C LEU A 158 0.45 12.81 1.64
N ASN A 159 0.95 13.53 0.64
CA ASN A 159 1.09 13.02 -0.72
C ASN A 159 2.13 11.89 -0.83
N VAL A 160 3.26 12.01 -0.11
CA VAL A 160 4.27 10.94 -0.05
C VAL A 160 3.67 9.67 0.57
N PHE A 161 2.95 9.81 1.69
CA PHE A 161 2.24 8.68 2.29
C PHE A 161 1.17 8.10 1.36
N SER A 162 0.36 8.93 0.71
CA SER A 162 -0.67 8.52 -0.24
C SER A 162 -0.08 7.64 -1.34
N THR A 163 1.06 8.05 -1.88
CA THR A 163 1.80 7.32 -2.92
C THR A 163 2.27 5.97 -2.39
N LEU A 164 2.96 5.96 -1.25
CA LEU A 164 3.44 4.72 -0.62
C LEU A 164 2.31 3.74 -0.31
N PHE A 165 1.20 4.21 0.27
CA PHE A 165 0.03 3.38 0.57
C PHE A 165 -0.59 2.78 -0.68
N THR A 166 -0.76 3.59 -1.72
CA THR A 166 -1.34 3.13 -2.99
C THR A 166 -0.43 2.10 -3.66
N GLU A 167 0.88 2.34 -3.71
CA GLU A 167 1.88 1.42 -4.27
C GLU A 167 1.95 0.09 -3.51
N MET A 168 1.97 0.14 -2.17
CA MET A 168 1.98 -1.08 -1.36
C MET A 168 0.68 -1.88 -1.50
N SER A 169 -0.49 -1.21 -1.57
CA SER A 169 -1.79 -1.87 -1.72
C SER A 169 -1.96 -2.59 -3.05
N GLY A 170 -1.28 -2.15 -4.11
CA GLY A 170 -1.31 -2.83 -5.40
C GLY A 170 -0.57 -4.17 -5.41
N SER A 171 0.25 -4.47 -4.39
CA SER A 171 1.08 -5.67 -4.35
C SER A 171 0.40 -6.90 -3.74
N ASP A 172 -0.62 -6.69 -2.90
CA ASP A 172 -1.38 -7.75 -2.23
C ASP A 172 -2.84 -7.65 -2.66
N GLU A 173 -3.32 -8.61 -3.45
CA GLU A 173 -4.63 -8.51 -4.13
C GLU A 173 -5.81 -8.36 -3.15
N ALA A 174 -5.64 -8.59 -1.86
CA ALA A 174 -6.73 -8.57 -0.88
C ALA A 174 -7.39 -7.19 -0.67
N ILE A 175 -6.62 -6.09 -0.67
CA ILE A 175 -7.16 -4.75 -0.42
C ILE A 175 -6.43 -3.71 -1.27
N THR A 176 -7.20 -2.95 -2.07
CA THR A 176 -6.68 -1.84 -2.86
C THR A 176 -7.10 -0.51 -2.25
N PHE A 177 -6.14 0.39 -2.07
CA PHE A 177 -6.37 1.77 -1.68
C PHE A 177 -6.18 2.65 -2.91
N THR A 178 -7.10 3.59 -3.13
CA THR A 178 -6.99 4.57 -4.21
C THR A 178 -7.29 5.95 -3.66
N ALA A 179 -6.31 6.85 -3.72
CA ALA A 179 -6.57 8.25 -3.41
C ALA A 179 -7.55 8.82 -4.44
N ARG A 180 -8.64 9.42 -3.96
CA ARG A 180 -9.65 10.02 -4.83
C ARG A 180 -9.15 11.29 -5.48
N ASP A 181 -8.40 12.07 -4.71
CA ASP A 181 -7.80 13.36 -5.09
C ASP A 181 -6.43 13.51 -4.41
N GLU A 182 -5.62 14.46 -4.88
CA GLU A 182 -4.40 14.88 -4.18
C GLU A 182 -4.73 15.45 -2.79
N ALA A 183 -3.77 15.39 -1.86
CA ALA A 183 -3.93 16.00 -0.55
C ALA A 183 -4.23 17.50 -0.67
N ALA A 184 -5.27 17.95 0.04
CA ALA A 184 -5.66 19.35 0.08
C ALA A 184 -5.22 19.99 1.41
N PRO A 185 -4.72 21.24 1.40
CA PRO A 185 -4.39 21.94 2.63
C PRO A 185 -5.65 22.24 3.44
N THR A 186 -5.54 22.17 4.76
CA THR A 186 -6.58 22.55 5.71
C THR A 186 -5.97 23.19 6.95
N THR A 187 -6.81 23.52 7.93
CA THR A 187 -6.35 23.91 9.27
C THR A 187 -7.13 23.15 10.33
N ILE A 188 -6.43 22.63 11.33
CA ILE A 188 -7.02 21.98 12.50
C ILE A 188 -6.57 22.74 13.73
N ALA A 189 -7.52 23.28 14.49
CA ALA A 189 -7.23 24.10 15.68
C ALA A 189 -6.25 25.28 15.42
N GLY A 190 -6.21 25.81 14.19
CA GLY A 190 -5.32 26.91 13.80
C GLY A 190 -3.89 26.49 13.45
N VAL A 191 -3.62 25.19 13.32
CA VAL A 191 -2.36 24.63 12.83
C VAL A 191 -2.54 24.17 11.38
N ASP A 192 -1.53 24.41 10.54
CA ASP A 192 -1.51 23.95 9.14
C ASP A 192 -1.59 22.42 9.10
N ALA A 193 -2.49 21.90 8.27
CA ALA A 193 -2.76 20.47 8.14
C ALA A 193 -3.10 20.12 6.69
N ALA A 194 -3.31 18.84 6.41
CA ALA A 194 -3.77 18.36 5.11
C ALA A 194 -4.83 17.27 5.24
N THR A 195 -5.67 17.14 4.23
CA THR A 195 -6.73 16.13 4.14
C THR A 195 -6.60 15.37 2.82
N ALA A 196 -6.79 14.05 2.87
CA ALA A 196 -6.91 13.20 1.70
C ALA A 196 -8.08 12.24 1.89
N VAL A 197 -8.72 11.86 0.80
CA VAL A 197 -9.84 10.93 0.78
C VAL A 197 -9.42 9.71 -0.03
N TYR A 198 -9.63 8.53 0.53
CA TYR A 198 -9.28 7.26 -0.09
C TYR A 198 -10.52 6.42 -0.32
N ASP A 199 -10.60 5.83 -1.50
CA ASP A 199 -11.49 4.72 -1.80
C ASP A 199 -10.77 3.41 -1.44
N VAL A 200 -11.43 2.57 -0.66
CA VAL A 200 -10.87 1.30 -0.17
C VAL A 200 -11.74 0.17 -0.68
N VAL A 201 -11.13 -0.76 -1.41
CA VAL A 201 -11.82 -1.92 -1.98
C VAL A 201 -11.15 -3.19 -1.48
N ALA A 202 -11.92 -4.05 -0.81
CA ALA A 202 -11.49 -5.42 -0.53
C ALA A 202 -11.76 -6.28 -1.77
N ASN A 203 -10.73 -6.87 -2.37
CA ASN A 203 -10.91 -7.84 -3.45
C ASN A 203 -10.92 -9.24 -2.83
N GLY A 204 -12.05 -9.93 -2.94
CA GLY A 204 -12.28 -11.29 -2.46
C GLY A 204 -12.53 -12.27 -3.58
#